data_AF-A0A2V9SS57-F1
#
_entry.id   AF-A0A2V9SS57-F1
#
_cell.length_a   1.000
_cell.length_b   1.000
_cell.length_c   1.000
_cell.angle_alpha   90.00
_cell.angle_beta   90.00
_cell.angle_gamma   90.00
#
_symmetry.space_group_name_H-M   'P 1'
#
loop_
_entity.id
_entity.type
_entity.pdbx_description
1 polymer ?
#
loop_
_entity_poly.entity_id
_entity_poly.type
_entity_poly.pdbx_seq_one_letter_code
_entity_poly.pdbx_strand_id
1 'polypeptide(L)' 'MSFDLQGRVAVVFGVANKRSIAWSIAQGLHNAGAKLA' A
#
# COMPACT_ATOMS: atom_id res chain seq x y z
N MET A 1 -1.26 -17.57 7.37
CA MET A 1 -0.48 -17.02 6.25
C MET A 1 -0.10 -15.59 6.61
N SER A 2 1.17 -15.31 6.92
CA SER A 2 1.67 -13.94 7.02
C SER A 2 2.14 -13.50 5.63
N PHE A 3 1.42 -12.57 5.01
CA PHE A 3 1.85 -11.98 3.74
C PHE A 3 2.85 -10.86 4.05
N ASP A 4 4.11 -11.24 4.27
CA ASP A 4 5.20 -10.29 4.40
C ASP A 4 5.56 -9.71 3.02
N LEU A 5 5.43 -8.40 2.86
CA LEU A 5 5.72 -7.68 1.62
C LEU A 5 7.05 -6.90 1.70
N GLN A 6 7.87 -7.14 2.71
CA GLN A 6 9.20 -6.55 2.82
C GLN A 6 10.02 -6.71 1.54
N GLY A 7 10.68 -5.62 1.13
CA GLY A 7 11.53 -5.56 -0.06
C GLY A 7 10.78 -5.50 -1.39
N ARG A 8 9.44 -5.57 -1.40
CA ARG A 8 8.63 -5.43 -2.62
C ARG A 8 8.29 -3.97 -2.87
N VAL A 9 8.25 -3.58 -4.15
CA VAL A 9 7.80 -2.26 -4.59
C VAL A 9 6.38 -2.38 -5.15
N ALA A 10 5.50 -1.47 -4.76
CA ALA A 10 4.12 -1.43 -5.24
C ALA A 10 3.72 -0.01 -5.68
N VAL A 11 2.88 0.07 -6.71
CA VAL A 11 2.27 1.32 -7.18
C VAL A 11 0.77 1.24 -6.93
N VAL A 12 0.21 2.29 -6.33
CA VAL A 12 -1.22 2.39 -6.04
C VAL A 12 -1.79 3.59 -6.79
N PHE A 13 -2.58 3.33 -7.83
CA PHE A 13 -3.24 4.36 -8.61
C PHE A 13 -4.55 4.82 -7.95
N GLY A 14 -4.98 6.05 -8.26
CA GLY A 14 -6.29 6.56 -7.84
C GLY A 14 -6.36 7.07 -6.39
N VAL A 15 -5.22 7.38 -5.77
CA VAL A 15 -5.20 8.09 -4.47
C VAL A 15 -5.50 9.57 -4.71
N ALA A 16 -6.71 10.01 -4.41
CA ALA A 16 -7.11 11.41 -4.53
C ALA A 16 -6.96 12.17 -3.22
N ASN A 17 -7.28 11.53 -2.09
CA ASN A 17 -7.13 12.08 -0.74
C ASN A 17 -7.22 10.96 0.31
N LYS A 18 -7.16 11.31 1.60
CA LYS A 18 -7.21 10.35 2.73
C LYS A 18 -8.53 9.57 2.87
N ARG A 19 -9.58 9.95 2.13
CA ARG A 19 -10.89 9.24 2.08
C ARG A 19 -10.99 8.26 0.91
N SER A 20 -10.01 8.23 0.00
CA SER A 20 -9.99 7.29 -1.12
C SER A 20 -9.86 5.84 -0.63
N ILE A 21 -10.52 4.88 -1.28
CA ILE A 21 -10.28 3.45 -1.02
C ILE A 21 -8.81 3.09 -1.30
N ALA A 22 -8.26 3.66 -2.37
CA ALA A 22 -6.85 3.54 -2.72
C ALA A 22 -5.90 3.97 -1.59
N TRP A 23 -6.30 4.96 -0.77
CA TRP A 23 -5.52 5.39 0.39
C TRP A 23 -5.44 4.29 1.45
N SER A 24 -6.56 3.65 1.79
CA SER A 24 -6.59 2.53 2.73
C SER A 24 -5.78 1.32 2.23
N ILE A 25 -5.81 1.06 0.92
CA ILE A 25 -4.99 0.01 0.28
C ILE A 25 -3.50 0.35 0.40
N ALA A 26 -3.11 1.59 0.08
CA ALA A 26 -1.73 2.06 0.21
C ALA A 26 -1.22 1.91 1.65
N GLN A 27 -2.02 2.27 2.65
CA GLN A 27 -1.67 2.08 4.06
C GLN A 27 -1.48 0.60 4.42
N GLY A 28 -2.38 -0.28 3.97
CA GLY A 28 -2.25 -1.72 4.22
C GLY A 28 -0.97 -2.30 3.61
N LEU A 29 -0.65 -1.93 2.37
CA LEU A 29 0.57 -2.37 1.68
C LEU A 29 1.83 -1.87 2.38
N HIS A 30 1.84 -0.59 2.79
CA HIS A 30 2.96 -0.01 3.51
C HIS A 30 3.18 -0.68 4.87
N ASN A 31 2.10 -0.92 5.63
CA ASN A 31 2.16 -1.62 6.92
C ASN A 31 2.64 -3.07 6.79
N ALA A 32 2.40 -3.71 5.64
CA ALA A 32 2.92 -5.03 5.33
C ALA A 32 4.39 -5.03 4.85
N GLY A 33 5.06 -3.87 4.82
CA GLY A 33 6.48 -3.74 4.48
C GLY A 33 6.77 -3.40 3.01
N ALA A 34 5.74 -3.16 2.18
CA ALA A 34 5.95 -2.75 0.81
C ALA A 34 6.47 -1.30 0.73
N LYS A 35 7.40 -1.06 -0.18
CA LYS A 35 7.80 0.30 -0.58
C LYS A 35 6.83 0.79 -1.64
N LEU A 36 6.14 1.90 -1.37
CA LEU A 36 5.29 2.56 -2.36
C LEU A 36 6.15 3.49 -3.24
N ALA A 37 5.85 3.52 -4.54
CA ALA A 37 6.51 4.38 -5.54
C ALA A 37 5.54 5.40 -6.13
#